data_AF-A0A7E6EVM4-F1
#
_entry.id   AF-A0A7E6EVM4-F1
#
_cell.length_a   1.000
_cell.length_b   1.000
_cell.length_c   1.000
_cell.angle_alpha   90.00
_cell.angle_beta   90.00
_cell.angle_gamma   90.00
#
_symmetry.space_group_name_H-M   'P 1'
#
loop_
_entity.id
_entity.type
_entity.pdbx_description
1 polymer ?
#
loop_
_entity_poly.entity_id
_entity_poly.type
_entity_poly.pdbx_seq_one_letter_code
_entity_poly.pdbx_strand_id
1 'polypeptide(L)'
;MSSKKERRTILASIWSQPTVHELDFFDKGKYVVVTSTYKDIIKWWMNVLKVFYPQETYREKGDLIKLKPVSGVTLRLNKTSGVMRIEGKNHWVWFVDNFANILEQGNADAESLAEQSDTSVTRYLHLDKNLDEVQEFIDMIPEGGGIMSHDFILQLWKCLLDDWFGVGATVYIVTPQIDPERLFSIYLLMIRNKGTGFNVTLLTPEKGPDRFSKVLDTAKQLMKKTRTSRHTLLVSDVKREWVTNKLTIRHEEFSTNFIAAYKDHEAEVLTTTAYFHKSHFNFNQKDTVTYNKLPTSELRRNYLLPLGFGERNF
;
A
#
# COMPACT_ATOMS: atom_id res chain seq x y z
N MET A 1 -23.45 -6.58 -17.99
CA MET A 1 -22.31 -7.28 -17.34
C MET A 1 -21.21 -6.27 -17.14
N SER A 2 -20.70 -6.12 -15.92
CA SER A 2 -19.60 -5.20 -15.59
C SER A 2 -18.34 -5.53 -16.40
N SER A 3 -17.61 -4.50 -16.85
CA SER A 3 -16.37 -4.72 -17.61
C SER A 3 -15.27 -5.37 -16.74
N LYS A 4 -14.27 -6.00 -17.35
CA LYS A 4 -13.11 -6.56 -16.61
C LYS A 4 -12.38 -5.49 -15.79
N LYS A 5 -12.30 -4.26 -16.29
CA LYS A 5 -11.68 -3.12 -15.60
C LYS A 5 -12.49 -2.69 -14.39
N GLU A 6 -13.81 -2.58 -14.55
CA GLU A 6 -14.74 -2.22 -13.48
C GLU A 6 -14.72 -3.25 -12.35
N ARG A 7 -14.78 -4.55 -12.69
CA ARG A 7 -14.64 -5.64 -11.70
C ARG A 7 -13.33 -5.54 -10.92
N ARG A 8 -12.22 -5.26 -11.61
CA ARG A 8 -10.92 -5.08 -10.95
C ARG A 8 -10.91 -3.87 -10.01
N THR A 9 -11.54 -2.78 -10.41
CA THR A 9 -11.67 -1.57 -9.57
C THR A 9 -12.46 -1.86 -8.30
N ILE A 10 -13.58 -2.60 -8.42
CA ILE A 10 -14.39 -3.00 -7.27
C ILE A 10 -13.59 -3.95 -6.35
N LEU A 11 -12.90 -4.95 -6.91
CA LEU A 11 -12.02 -5.83 -6.12
C LEU A 11 -10.94 -5.05 -5.38
N ALA A 12 -10.34 -4.04 -6.02
CA ALA A 12 -9.32 -3.18 -5.42
C ALA A 12 -9.88 -2.39 -4.23
N SER A 13 -11.11 -1.89 -4.34
CA SER A 13 -11.80 -1.20 -3.25
C SER A 13 -12.12 -2.11 -2.05
N ILE A 14 -12.51 -3.37 -2.30
CA ILE A 14 -12.78 -4.33 -1.23
C ILE A 14 -11.46 -4.80 -0.59
N TRP A 15 -10.44 -5.05 -1.40
CA TRP A 15 -9.12 -5.49 -0.94
C TRP A 15 -8.42 -4.47 -0.05
N SER A 16 -8.67 -3.18 -0.29
CA SER A 16 -8.02 -2.10 0.45
C SER A 16 -8.53 -1.88 1.87
N GLN A 17 -9.60 -2.59 2.27
CA GLN A 17 -10.04 -2.59 3.65
C GLN A 17 -8.94 -3.15 4.57
N PRO A 18 -8.87 -2.70 5.83
CA PRO A 18 -8.04 -3.36 6.84
C PRO A 18 -8.31 -4.85 6.83
N THR A 19 -7.27 -5.66 6.91
CA THR A 19 -7.40 -7.13 7.05
C THR A 19 -6.27 -7.61 7.94
N VAL A 20 -6.60 -8.36 8.99
CA VAL A 20 -5.59 -8.93 9.92
C VAL A 20 -4.60 -9.84 9.20
N HIS A 21 -5.05 -10.54 8.18
CA HIS A 21 -4.22 -11.45 7.39
C HIS A 21 -3.98 -10.89 5.99
N GLU A 22 -2.79 -11.16 5.43
CA GLU A 22 -2.51 -10.83 4.04
C GLU A 22 -3.41 -11.66 3.11
N LEU A 23 -4.22 -10.97 2.31
CA LEU A 23 -5.10 -11.57 1.31
C LEU A 23 -4.76 -11.07 -0.10
N ASP A 24 -4.97 -11.93 -1.09
CA ASP A 24 -4.91 -11.59 -2.51
C ASP A 24 -6.18 -12.06 -3.24
N PHE A 25 -6.71 -11.20 -4.11
CA PHE A 25 -7.95 -11.45 -4.86
C PHE A 25 -7.67 -11.62 -6.35
N PHE A 26 -8.33 -12.59 -6.97
CA PHE A 26 -8.23 -12.85 -8.40
C PHE A 26 -9.60 -13.06 -9.02
N ASP A 27 -9.95 -12.21 -9.99
CA ASP A 27 -11.12 -12.40 -10.84
C ASP A 27 -10.82 -13.39 -11.97
N LYS A 28 -11.57 -14.49 -12.04
CA LYS A 28 -11.52 -15.48 -13.13
C LYS A 28 -12.78 -15.44 -14.00
N GLY A 29 -13.62 -14.42 -13.85
CA GLY A 29 -14.85 -14.20 -14.60
C GLY A 29 -16.01 -15.08 -14.10
N LYS A 30 -15.83 -16.41 -14.14
CA LYS A 30 -16.85 -17.37 -13.64
C LYS A 30 -16.80 -17.59 -12.13
N TYR A 31 -15.72 -17.15 -11.49
CA TYR A 31 -15.50 -17.26 -10.06
C TYR A 31 -14.45 -16.24 -9.61
N VAL A 32 -14.47 -15.93 -8.31
CA VAL A 32 -13.43 -15.15 -7.62
C VAL A 32 -12.60 -16.11 -6.77
N VAL A 33 -11.29 -15.86 -6.70
CA VAL A 33 -10.36 -16.61 -5.85
C VAL A 33 -9.76 -15.66 -4.82
N VAL A 34 -9.75 -16.08 -3.57
CA VAL A 34 -9.08 -15.40 -2.47
C VAL A 34 -8.01 -16.34 -1.91
N THR A 35 -6.79 -15.82 -1.78
CA THR A 35 -5.63 -16.57 -1.27
C THR A 35 -5.00 -15.84 -0.10
N SER A 36 -4.32 -16.57 0.78
CA SER A 36 -3.52 -15.99 1.86
C SER A 36 -2.21 -16.75 2.03
N THR A 37 -1.21 -16.07 2.58
CA THR A 37 0.04 -16.66 3.06
C THR A 37 -0.05 -17.13 4.51
N TYR A 38 -1.14 -16.79 5.22
CA TYR A 38 -1.37 -17.18 6.60
C TYR A 38 -1.70 -18.68 6.73
N LYS A 39 -0.95 -19.39 7.58
CA LYS A 39 -1.03 -20.86 7.70
C LYS A 39 -2.41 -21.35 8.16
N ASP A 40 -3.05 -20.64 9.08
CA ASP A 40 -4.34 -21.03 9.67
C ASP A 40 -5.53 -20.31 9.04
N ILE A 41 -5.38 -19.80 7.80
CA ILE A 41 -6.41 -19.03 7.13
C ILE A 41 -7.75 -19.77 7.00
N ILE A 42 -7.73 -21.09 6.85
CA ILE A 42 -8.95 -21.89 6.73
C ILE A 42 -9.71 -21.93 8.06
N LYS A 43 -9.00 -22.03 9.19
CA LYS A 43 -9.62 -21.96 10.52
C LYS A 43 -10.25 -20.59 10.74
N TRP A 44 -9.54 -19.52 10.39
CA TRP A 44 -10.06 -18.16 10.45
C TRP A 44 -11.30 -17.98 9.57
N TRP A 45 -11.27 -18.40 8.30
CA TRP A 45 -12.44 -18.34 7.42
C TRP A 45 -13.63 -19.11 7.98
N MET A 46 -13.41 -20.28 8.56
CA MET A 46 -14.49 -21.07 9.15
C MET A 46 -15.12 -20.38 10.36
N ASN A 47 -14.34 -19.69 11.20
CA ASN A 47 -14.86 -18.92 12.33
C ASN A 47 -15.74 -17.77 11.83
N VAL A 48 -15.19 -16.92 10.96
CA VAL A 48 -15.90 -15.75 10.41
C VAL A 48 -17.17 -16.17 9.67
N LEU A 49 -17.09 -17.19 8.81
CA LEU A 49 -18.23 -17.63 8.02
C LEU A 49 -19.32 -18.26 8.89
N LYS A 50 -18.99 -18.93 10.01
CA LYS A 50 -20.00 -19.50 10.93
C LYS A 50 -20.75 -18.43 11.70
N VAL A 51 -20.12 -17.30 11.98
CA VAL A 51 -20.80 -16.13 12.55
C VAL A 51 -21.77 -15.53 11.54
N PHE A 52 -21.35 -15.38 10.28
CA PHE A 52 -22.21 -14.83 9.21
C PHE A 52 -23.33 -15.78 8.75
N TYR A 53 -23.06 -17.08 8.72
CA TYR A 53 -23.95 -18.10 8.17
C TYR A 53 -24.16 -19.25 9.17
N PRO A 54 -24.70 -19.00 10.37
CA PRO A 54 -24.78 -20.00 11.44
C PRO A 54 -25.72 -21.17 11.13
N GLN A 55 -26.70 -20.94 10.23
CA GLN A 55 -27.69 -21.93 9.84
C GLN A 55 -27.24 -22.79 8.65
N GLU A 56 -26.12 -22.46 8.01
CA GLU A 56 -25.65 -23.17 6.83
C GLU A 56 -24.90 -24.45 7.16
N THR A 57 -25.07 -25.46 6.30
CA THR A 57 -24.35 -26.73 6.45
C THR A 57 -22.99 -26.68 5.76
N TYR A 58 -21.93 -26.88 6.53
CA TYR A 58 -20.55 -26.95 6.03
C TYR A 58 -20.23 -28.39 5.63
N ARG A 59 -20.26 -28.67 4.32
CA ARG A 59 -20.01 -30.02 3.80
C ARG A 59 -18.52 -30.22 3.59
N GLU A 60 -17.93 -31.10 4.39
CA GLU A 60 -16.53 -31.49 4.26
C GLU A 60 -16.39 -32.76 3.41
N LYS A 61 -15.48 -32.73 2.43
CA LYS A 61 -15.09 -33.90 1.64
C LYS A 61 -13.61 -33.84 1.33
N GLY A 62 -12.82 -34.66 2.02
CA GLY A 62 -11.36 -34.61 1.95
C GLY A 62 -10.85 -33.22 2.34
N ASP A 63 -10.04 -32.62 1.46
CA ASP A 63 -9.44 -31.30 1.67
C ASP A 63 -10.37 -30.12 1.38
N LEU A 64 -11.63 -30.38 0.98
CA LEU A 64 -12.56 -29.32 0.60
C LEU A 64 -13.68 -29.16 1.63
N ILE A 65 -13.91 -27.92 2.04
CA ILE A 65 -15.10 -27.51 2.78
C ILE A 65 -15.97 -26.68 1.83
N LYS A 66 -17.26 -27.00 1.74
CA LYS A 66 -18.22 -26.33 0.87
C LYS A 66 -19.39 -25.78 1.68
N LEU A 67 -19.72 -24.50 1.46
CA LEU A 67 -20.95 -23.89 1.95
C LEU A 67 -21.68 -23.14 0.83
N LYS A 68 -23.01 -22.99 0.95
CA LYS A 68 -23.86 -22.27 0.02
C LYS A 68 -24.61 -21.14 0.75
N PRO A 69 -24.01 -19.95 0.88
CA PRO A 69 -24.60 -18.89 1.71
C PRO A 69 -25.96 -18.41 1.20
N VAL A 70 -26.16 -18.43 -0.12
CA VAL A 70 -27.43 -18.09 -0.77
C VAL A 70 -27.59 -18.90 -2.07
N SER A 71 -28.81 -18.91 -2.61
CA SER A 71 -29.09 -19.55 -3.89
C SER A 71 -28.21 -18.98 -5.02
N GLY A 72 -27.61 -19.89 -5.78
CA GLY A 72 -26.73 -19.51 -6.90
C GLY A 72 -25.31 -19.12 -6.51
N VAL A 73 -24.91 -19.30 -5.23
CA VAL A 73 -23.54 -19.05 -4.73
C VAL A 73 -22.99 -20.30 -4.05
N THR A 74 -21.69 -20.52 -4.17
CA THR A 74 -20.95 -21.58 -3.47
C THR A 74 -19.59 -21.06 -3.07
N LEU A 75 -19.25 -21.19 -1.79
CA LEU A 75 -17.88 -21.01 -1.31
C LEU A 75 -17.23 -22.38 -1.15
N ARG A 76 -16.00 -22.52 -1.67
CA ARG A 76 -15.17 -23.70 -1.47
C ARG A 76 -13.86 -23.28 -0.82
N LEU A 77 -13.57 -23.84 0.33
CA LEU A 77 -12.32 -23.67 1.06
C LEU A 77 -11.46 -24.91 0.87
N ASN A 78 -10.21 -24.74 0.45
CA ASN A 78 -9.24 -25.83 0.37
C ASN A 78 -8.32 -25.80 1.59
N LYS A 79 -8.42 -26.84 2.43
CA LYS A 79 -7.66 -27.01 3.68
C LYS A 79 -6.14 -26.98 3.45
N THR A 80 -5.69 -27.55 2.34
CA THR A 80 -4.27 -27.74 2.02
C THR A 80 -3.64 -26.49 1.40
N SER A 81 -4.34 -25.82 0.49
CA SER A 81 -3.79 -24.66 -0.22
C SER A 81 -4.15 -23.30 0.40
N GLY A 82 -5.05 -23.26 1.38
CA GLY A 82 -5.53 -22.01 1.98
C GLY A 82 -6.42 -21.17 1.06
N VAL A 83 -6.83 -21.73 -0.09
CA VAL A 83 -7.57 -21.00 -1.13
C VAL A 83 -9.08 -21.06 -0.89
N MET A 84 -9.73 -19.89 -0.93
CA MET A 84 -11.17 -19.78 -1.09
C MET A 84 -11.54 -19.53 -2.54
N ARG A 85 -12.48 -20.31 -3.08
CA ARG A 85 -13.13 -20.07 -4.37
C ARG A 85 -14.60 -19.72 -4.16
N ILE A 86 -15.05 -18.66 -4.82
CA ILE A 86 -16.40 -18.10 -4.74
C ILE A 86 -17.00 -18.18 -6.14
N GLU A 87 -17.98 -19.07 -6.34
CA GLU A 87 -18.48 -19.44 -7.66
C GLU A 87 -20.01 -19.56 -7.69
N GLY A 88 -20.57 -19.64 -8.91
CA GLY A 88 -22.01 -19.74 -9.14
C GLY A 88 -22.54 -18.58 -9.98
N LYS A 89 -23.83 -18.63 -10.32
CA LYS A 89 -24.48 -17.62 -11.20
C LYS A 89 -24.48 -16.23 -10.56
N ASN A 90 -24.63 -16.16 -9.24
CA ASN A 90 -24.74 -14.91 -8.48
C ASN A 90 -23.47 -14.57 -7.69
N HIS A 91 -22.35 -15.26 -7.95
CA HIS A 91 -21.12 -15.14 -7.15
C HIS A 91 -20.57 -13.71 -7.09
N TRP A 92 -20.66 -12.98 -8.21
CA TRP A 92 -20.12 -11.63 -8.29
C TRP A 92 -20.94 -10.64 -7.47
N VAL A 93 -22.26 -10.64 -7.66
CA VAL A 93 -23.17 -9.77 -6.91
C VAL A 93 -23.02 -10.05 -5.41
N TRP A 94 -23.04 -11.32 -5.02
CA TRP A 94 -22.80 -11.71 -3.63
C TRP A 94 -21.44 -11.24 -3.11
N PHE A 95 -20.37 -11.37 -3.89
CA PHE A 95 -19.04 -10.90 -3.47
C PHE A 95 -19.02 -9.41 -3.20
N VAL A 96 -19.56 -8.61 -4.12
CA VAL A 96 -19.59 -7.15 -3.99
C VAL A 96 -20.41 -6.71 -2.79
N ASP A 97 -21.57 -7.34 -2.57
CA ASP A 97 -22.51 -6.91 -1.53
C ASP A 97 -22.12 -7.39 -0.12
N ASN A 98 -21.36 -8.48 0.00
CA ASN A 98 -21.16 -9.15 1.30
C ASN A 98 -19.70 -9.25 1.73
N PHE A 99 -18.73 -9.28 0.81
CA PHE A 99 -17.37 -9.68 1.18
C PHE A 99 -16.66 -8.64 2.05
N ALA A 100 -16.95 -7.35 1.89
CA ALA A 100 -16.41 -6.31 2.76
C ALA A 100 -16.83 -6.52 4.24
N ASN A 101 -18.11 -6.81 4.48
CA ASN A 101 -18.63 -7.07 5.83
C ASN A 101 -18.01 -8.35 6.43
N ILE A 102 -17.77 -9.37 5.59
CA ILE A 102 -17.07 -10.59 6.03
C ILE A 102 -15.66 -10.26 6.52
N LEU A 103 -14.92 -9.39 5.81
CA LEU A 103 -13.59 -8.96 6.23
C LEU A 103 -13.64 -8.16 7.54
N GLU A 104 -14.63 -7.28 7.68
CA GLU A 104 -14.83 -6.45 8.87
C GLU A 104 -15.04 -7.29 10.14
N GLN A 105 -15.93 -8.29 10.10
CA GLN A 105 -16.11 -9.23 11.21
C GLN A 105 -14.82 -9.99 11.54
N GLY A 106 -14.09 -10.41 10.51
CA GLY A 106 -12.83 -11.11 10.70
C GLY A 106 -11.74 -10.26 11.35
N ASN A 107 -11.85 -8.93 11.29
CA ASN A 107 -10.97 -8.00 12.00
C ASN A 107 -11.38 -7.82 13.46
N ALA A 108 -12.68 -7.70 13.75
CA ALA A 108 -13.19 -7.59 15.12
C ALA A 108 -12.78 -8.80 15.98
N ASP A 109 -12.79 -10.00 15.40
CA ASP A 109 -12.39 -11.24 16.09
C ASP A 109 -10.87 -11.32 16.39
N ALA A 110 -10.06 -10.43 15.80
CA ALA A 110 -8.61 -10.55 15.74
C ALA A 110 -7.83 -9.43 16.46
N GLU A 111 -8.50 -8.51 17.16
CA GLU A 111 -7.89 -7.46 18.00
C GLU A 111 -6.92 -7.99 19.08
N SER A 112 -6.74 -9.31 19.22
CA SER A 112 -5.82 -9.95 20.18
C SER A 112 -4.46 -10.41 19.62
N LEU A 113 -4.21 -10.34 18.31
CA LEU A 113 -2.99 -10.90 17.70
C LEU A 113 -2.40 -9.98 16.61
N ALA A 114 -1.86 -8.83 17.02
CA ALA A 114 -1.08 -7.96 16.15
C ALA A 114 0.42 -8.27 16.26
N GLU A 115 0.83 -9.45 15.77
CA GLU A 115 2.22 -9.61 15.32
C GLU A 115 2.28 -9.17 13.86
N GLN A 116 3.12 -8.18 13.58
CA GLN A 116 3.31 -7.60 12.26
C GLN A 116 3.50 -8.71 11.22
N SER A 117 2.56 -8.82 10.27
CA SER A 117 2.63 -9.85 9.26
C SER A 117 3.84 -9.63 8.35
N ASP A 118 4.78 -10.58 8.37
CA ASP A 118 5.93 -10.69 7.47
C ASP A 118 5.45 -11.01 6.03
N THR A 119 4.97 -9.96 5.33
CA THR A 119 4.47 -10.05 3.96
C THR A 119 5.60 -10.17 2.94
N SER A 120 5.28 -10.70 1.75
CA SER A 120 6.25 -10.74 0.64
C SER A 120 6.72 -9.35 0.21
N VAL A 121 5.90 -8.32 0.42
CA VAL A 121 6.23 -6.92 0.14
C VAL A 121 7.21 -6.38 1.18
N THR A 122 6.99 -6.69 2.46
CA THR A 122 7.90 -6.31 3.56
C THR A 122 9.32 -6.82 3.29
N ARG A 123 9.45 -8.12 2.99
CA ARG A 123 10.74 -8.73 2.66
C ARG A 123 11.38 -8.09 1.44
N TYR A 124 10.60 -7.74 0.43
CA TYR A 124 11.13 -7.10 -0.78
C TYR A 124 11.65 -5.69 -0.49
N LEU A 125 10.98 -4.95 0.38
CA LEU A 125 11.38 -3.59 0.77
C LEU A 125 12.57 -3.58 1.75
N HIS A 126 12.97 -4.75 2.28
CA HIS A 126 13.98 -4.92 3.32
C HIS A 126 13.65 -4.16 4.62
N LEU A 127 12.37 -4.00 4.96
CA LEU A 127 11.94 -3.30 6.18
C LEU A 127 12.10 -4.15 7.44
N ASP A 128 12.11 -5.50 7.32
CA ASP A 128 12.27 -6.43 8.44
C ASP A 128 13.62 -6.31 9.17
N LYS A 129 14.58 -5.57 8.60
CA LYS A 129 15.92 -5.39 9.17
C LYS A 129 16.07 -4.14 10.03
N ASN A 130 15.08 -3.24 10.02
CA ASN A 130 15.20 -1.87 10.55
C ASN A 130 14.00 -1.48 11.44
N LEU A 131 13.36 -2.46 12.11
CA LEU A 131 12.23 -2.15 13.01
C LEU A 131 12.64 -1.34 14.24
N ASP A 132 13.94 -1.25 14.52
CA ASP A 132 14.49 -0.33 15.50
C ASP A 132 14.77 1.02 14.81
N GLU A 133 13.80 1.91 15.02
CA GLU A 133 13.95 3.35 15.22
C GLU A 133 14.18 4.23 13.97
N VAL A 134 13.07 4.65 13.32
CA VAL A 134 13.01 5.91 12.54
C VAL A 134 13.72 7.05 13.29
N GLN A 135 13.60 7.06 14.61
CA GLN A 135 14.26 8.00 15.51
C GLN A 135 15.79 7.90 15.46
N GLU A 136 16.39 6.71 15.40
CA GLU A 136 17.85 6.55 15.22
C GLU A 136 18.31 7.20 13.91
N PHE A 137 17.57 7.01 12.82
CA PHE A 137 17.90 7.67 11.56
C PHE A 137 17.76 9.20 11.66
N ILE A 138 16.78 9.70 12.39
CA ILE A 138 16.62 11.15 12.62
C ILE A 138 17.78 11.68 13.48
N ASP A 139 18.16 10.97 14.54
CA ASP A 139 19.23 11.35 15.47
C ASP A 139 20.61 11.29 14.80
N MET A 140 20.76 10.49 13.74
CA MET A 140 21.95 10.45 12.89
C MET A 140 22.08 11.65 11.93
N ILE A 141 21.06 12.50 11.78
CA ILE A 141 21.15 13.71 10.96
C ILE A 141 22.06 14.72 11.68
N PRO A 142 23.21 15.11 11.10
CA PRO A 142 24.10 16.07 11.75
C PRO A 142 23.43 17.43 11.92
N GLU A 143 23.81 18.21 12.94
CA GLU A 143 23.26 19.56 13.15
C GLU A 143 23.41 20.48 11.93
N GLY A 144 24.46 20.30 11.12
CA GLY A 144 24.67 21.01 9.86
C GLY A 144 23.95 20.40 8.64
N GLY A 145 23.21 19.31 8.82
CA GLY A 145 22.42 18.60 7.81
C GLY A 145 23.18 17.86 6.72
N GLY A 146 24.51 18.01 6.64
CA GLY A 146 25.32 17.42 5.59
C GLY A 146 25.55 15.92 5.77
N ILE A 147 25.13 15.11 4.80
CA ILE A 147 25.31 13.65 4.79
C ILE A 147 26.15 13.23 3.58
N MET A 148 27.09 12.31 3.80
CA MET A 148 27.94 11.69 2.77
C MET A 148 27.71 10.19 2.58
N SER A 149 26.77 9.61 3.33
CA SER A 149 26.54 8.16 3.33
C SER A 149 25.60 7.77 2.20
N HIS A 150 26.06 6.82 1.37
CA HIS A 150 25.21 6.11 0.42
C HIS A 150 24.03 5.48 1.14
N ASP A 151 22.89 5.48 0.49
CA ASP A 151 21.64 4.86 0.95
C ASP A 151 20.99 5.43 2.23
N PHE A 152 21.68 6.23 3.06
CA PHE A 152 21.09 6.77 4.30
C PHE A 152 19.80 7.53 4.02
N ILE A 153 19.82 8.45 3.04
CA ILE A 153 18.66 9.26 2.69
C ILE A 153 17.51 8.38 2.19
N LEU A 154 17.81 7.39 1.35
CA LEU A 154 16.81 6.46 0.84
C LEU A 154 16.20 5.59 1.96
N GLN A 155 17.00 5.16 2.93
CA GLN A 155 16.54 4.41 4.08
C GLN A 155 15.66 5.27 4.99
N LEU A 156 16.11 6.47 5.36
CA LEU A 156 15.35 7.42 6.16
C LEU A 156 13.98 7.71 5.51
N TRP A 157 13.94 7.96 4.20
CA TRP A 157 12.68 8.19 3.50
C TRP A 157 11.74 6.99 3.51
N LYS A 158 12.27 5.79 3.28
CA LYS A 158 11.45 4.57 3.33
C LYS A 158 10.86 4.38 4.72
N CYS A 159 11.65 4.61 5.77
CA CYS A 159 11.19 4.46 7.15
C CYS A 159 10.13 5.51 7.50
N LEU A 160 10.35 6.80 7.17
CA LEU A 160 9.36 7.85 7.37
C LEU A 160 8.06 7.59 6.60
N LEU A 161 8.14 7.18 5.32
CA LEU A 161 6.95 6.89 4.53
C LEU A 161 6.20 5.65 5.06
N ASP A 162 6.90 4.60 5.51
CA ASP A 162 6.26 3.43 6.14
C ASP A 162 5.53 3.85 7.42
N ASP A 163 6.18 4.64 8.28
CA ASP A 163 5.61 5.12 9.54
C ASP A 163 4.39 6.04 9.31
N TRP A 164 4.53 7.05 8.46
CA TRP A 164 3.44 7.98 8.14
C TRP A 164 2.25 7.30 7.47
N PHE A 165 2.49 6.32 6.59
CA PHE A 165 1.40 5.50 6.06
C PHE A 165 0.81 4.60 7.14
N GLY A 166 1.62 4.03 8.02
CA GLY A 166 1.21 3.16 9.14
C GLY A 166 0.23 3.85 10.09
N VAL A 167 0.48 5.13 10.40
CA VAL A 167 -0.41 5.93 11.26
C VAL A 167 -1.59 6.58 10.51
N GLY A 168 -1.70 6.41 9.20
CA GLY A 168 -2.81 6.98 8.41
C GLY A 168 -2.70 8.47 8.12
N ALA A 169 -1.47 9.01 8.05
CA ALA A 169 -1.26 10.44 7.80
C ALA A 169 -1.61 10.86 6.36
N THR A 170 -1.73 12.17 6.13
CA THR A 170 -1.73 12.76 4.78
C THR A 170 -0.30 13.09 4.40
N VAL A 171 0.21 12.45 3.35
CA VAL A 171 1.61 12.50 2.92
C VAL A 171 1.76 13.23 1.59
N TYR A 172 2.76 14.11 1.52
CA TYR A 172 3.20 14.79 0.31
C TYR A 172 4.62 14.38 -0.02
N ILE A 173 4.83 13.96 -1.25
CA ILE A 173 6.14 13.70 -1.83
C ILE A 173 6.36 14.76 -2.89
N VAL A 174 7.25 15.72 -2.63
CA VAL A 174 7.52 16.84 -3.52
C VAL A 174 8.94 16.70 -4.03
N THR A 175 9.09 16.35 -5.31
CA THR A 175 10.40 16.08 -5.91
C THR A 175 10.47 16.53 -7.38
N PRO A 176 11.48 17.33 -7.77
CA PRO A 176 11.68 17.73 -9.17
C PRO A 176 12.00 16.55 -10.08
N GLN A 177 12.55 15.47 -9.53
CA GLN A 177 12.91 14.27 -10.29
C GLN A 177 12.59 13.00 -9.51
N ILE A 178 11.96 12.04 -10.19
CA ILE A 178 11.71 10.71 -9.65
C ILE A 178 11.99 9.64 -10.70
N ASP A 179 12.59 8.53 -10.30
CA ASP A 179 12.82 7.38 -11.19
C ASP A 179 11.81 6.23 -10.98
N PRO A 180 11.76 5.26 -11.92
CA PRO A 180 10.79 4.17 -11.85
C PRO A 180 10.92 3.27 -10.62
N GLU A 181 12.13 3.06 -10.10
CA GLU A 181 12.36 2.18 -8.95
C GLU A 181 11.89 2.84 -7.65
N ARG A 182 12.09 4.14 -7.52
CA ARG A 182 11.60 4.95 -6.40
C ARG A 182 10.08 5.07 -6.42
N LEU A 183 9.46 5.31 -7.58
CA LEU A 183 8.00 5.27 -7.73
C LEU A 183 7.44 3.88 -7.42
N PHE A 184 8.10 2.81 -7.87
CA PHE A 184 7.72 1.45 -7.53
C PHE A 184 7.82 1.17 -6.02
N SER A 185 8.85 1.69 -5.35
CA SER A 185 9.00 1.56 -3.90
C SER A 185 7.86 2.24 -3.13
N ILE A 186 7.43 3.43 -3.57
CA ILE A 186 6.25 4.12 -3.00
C ILE A 186 5.00 3.25 -3.13
N TYR A 187 4.75 2.66 -4.30
CA TYR A 187 3.60 1.74 -4.48
C TYR A 187 3.65 0.53 -3.54
N LEU A 188 4.82 -0.03 -3.30
CA LEU A 188 4.96 -1.16 -2.37
C LEU A 188 4.70 -0.74 -0.91
N LEU A 189 5.21 0.42 -0.48
CA LEU A 189 4.94 0.99 0.85
C LEU A 189 3.45 1.26 1.04
N MET A 190 2.77 1.78 0.01
CA MET A 190 1.31 1.95 0.02
C MET A 190 0.58 0.62 0.19
N ILE A 191 0.99 -0.45 -0.52
CA ILE A 191 0.37 -1.78 -0.43
C ILE A 191 0.52 -2.37 0.96
N ARG A 192 1.70 -2.23 1.57
CA ARG A 192 2.00 -2.71 2.92
C ARG A 192 1.08 -2.07 3.95
N ASN A 193 0.88 -0.76 3.85
CA ASN A 193 0.07 0.01 4.80
C ASN A 193 -1.40 0.17 4.36
N LYS A 194 -1.92 -0.74 3.53
CA LYS A 194 -3.32 -0.68 3.10
C LYS A 194 -4.25 -0.67 4.33
N GLY A 195 -5.34 0.08 4.25
CA GLY A 195 -6.38 0.10 5.28
C GLY A 195 -6.13 1.07 6.44
N THR A 196 -4.94 1.67 6.59
CA THR A 196 -4.68 2.64 7.68
C THR A 196 -5.33 4.01 7.44
N GLY A 197 -5.90 4.24 6.26
CA GLY A 197 -6.60 5.48 5.91
C GLY A 197 -5.71 6.62 5.40
N PHE A 198 -4.43 6.36 5.15
CA PHE A 198 -3.51 7.38 4.64
C PHE A 198 -3.94 7.94 3.26
N ASN A 199 -3.49 9.17 2.99
CA ASN A 199 -3.58 9.78 1.66
C ASN A 199 -2.19 10.17 1.19
N VAL A 200 -1.91 10.04 -0.10
CA VAL A 200 -0.59 10.36 -0.65
C VAL A 200 -0.73 11.16 -1.94
N THR A 201 0.03 12.26 -1.98
CA THR A 201 0.19 13.08 -3.19
C THR A 201 1.64 13.16 -3.60
N LEU A 202 1.93 12.80 -4.85
CA LEU A 202 3.20 13.06 -5.51
C LEU A 202 3.07 14.34 -6.35
N LEU A 203 3.86 15.36 -6.01
CA LEU A 203 4.05 16.53 -6.83
C LEU A 203 5.40 16.41 -7.56
N THR A 204 5.37 16.45 -8.89
CA THR A 204 6.58 16.35 -9.72
C THR A 204 6.35 16.97 -11.11
N PRO A 205 7.33 17.62 -11.74
CA PRO A 205 7.18 18.18 -13.08
C PRO A 205 6.74 17.12 -14.10
N GLU A 206 5.85 17.49 -15.02
CA GLU A 206 5.44 16.59 -16.12
C GLU A 206 6.61 16.40 -17.12
N LYS A 207 7.32 17.51 -17.37
CA LYS A 207 8.44 17.61 -18.30
C LYS A 207 9.71 17.73 -17.48
N GLY A 208 10.56 16.71 -17.56
CA GLY A 208 11.89 16.70 -16.96
C GLY A 208 12.88 15.97 -17.87
N PRO A 209 14.11 15.69 -17.38
CA PRO A 209 15.12 14.91 -18.09
C PRO A 209 14.56 13.57 -18.61
N ASP A 210 13.73 12.92 -17.78
CA ASP A 210 12.82 11.87 -18.19
C ASP A 210 11.38 12.38 -18.10
N ARG A 211 10.58 12.21 -19.15
CA ARG A 211 9.14 12.50 -19.10
C ARG A 211 8.48 11.63 -18.04
N PHE A 212 7.68 12.23 -17.16
CA PHE A 212 7.06 11.49 -16.05
C PHE A 212 6.18 10.33 -16.54
N SER A 213 5.52 10.46 -17.71
CA SER A 213 4.76 9.37 -18.33
C SER A 213 5.58 8.10 -18.57
N LYS A 214 6.85 8.23 -18.99
CA LYS A 214 7.78 7.10 -19.18
C LYS A 214 8.20 6.49 -17.84
N VAL A 215 8.37 7.32 -16.81
CA VAL A 215 8.66 6.87 -15.45
C VAL A 215 7.51 6.03 -14.92
N LEU A 216 6.28 6.55 -15.02
CA LEU A 216 5.05 5.90 -14.61
C LEU A 216 4.83 4.56 -15.33
N ASP A 217 5.00 4.53 -16.65
CA ASP A 217 4.85 3.31 -17.44
C ASP A 217 5.88 2.24 -17.04
N THR A 218 7.13 2.64 -16.82
CA THR A 218 8.19 1.73 -16.39
C THR A 218 7.92 1.18 -14.98
N ALA A 219 7.50 2.02 -14.04
CA ALA A 219 7.10 1.59 -12.70
C ALA A 219 5.92 0.60 -12.74
N LYS A 220 4.93 0.83 -13.62
CA LYS A 220 3.83 -0.11 -13.87
C LYS A 220 4.32 -1.45 -14.45
N GLN A 221 5.32 -1.43 -15.33
CA GLN A 221 5.94 -2.67 -15.83
C GLN A 221 6.72 -3.41 -14.75
N LEU A 222 7.42 -2.70 -13.86
CA LEU A 222 8.09 -3.31 -12.70
C LEU A 222 7.06 -4.04 -11.83
N MET A 223 5.96 -3.38 -11.44
CA MET A 223 4.88 -4.03 -10.68
C MET A 223 4.31 -5.29 -11.36
N LYS A 224 4.28 -5.33 -12.71
CA LYS A 224 3.76 -6.47 -13.47
C LYS A 224 4.74 -7.65 -13.55
N LYS A 225 6.05 -7.39 -13.50
CA LYS A 225 7.10 -8.38 -13.77
C LYS A 225 7.83 -8.85 -12.51
N THR A 226 7.86 -8.04 -11.44
CA THR A 226 8.57 -8.37 -10.21
C THR A 226 7.97 -9.61 -9.57
N ARG A 227 8.84 -10.56 -9.23
CA ARG A 227 8.50 -11.84 -8.61
C ARG A 227 9.17 -11.98 -7.26
N THR A 228 8.54 -12.76 -6.40
CA THR A 228 9.13 -13.21 -5.14
C THR A 228 10.24 -14.22 -5.40
N SER A 229 11.01 -14.56 -4.36
CA SER A 229 12.01 -15.65 -4.41
C SER A 229 11.41 -17.01 -4.79
N ARG A 230 10.10 -17.19 -4.60
CA ARG A 230 9.35 -18.39 -4.99
C ARG A 230 8.80 -18.31 -6.43
N HIS A 231 9.30 -17.38 -7.24
CA HIS A 231 8.87 -17.11 -8.61
C HIS A 231 7.38 -16.78 -8.80
N THR A 232 6.64 -16.45 -7.73
CA THR A 232 5.27 -15.93 -7.80
C THR A 232 5.30 -14.43 -8.05
N LEU A 233 4.26 -13.86 -8.66
CA LEU A 233 4.18 -12.41 -8.81
C LEU A 233 4.12 -11.73 -7.44
N LEU A 234 4.90 -10.68 -7.24
CA LEU A 234 4.92 -9.91 -6.00
C LEU A 234 3.62 -9.11 -5.82
N VAL A 235 3.11 -8.52 -6.90
CA VAL A 235 1.96 -7.61 -6.88
C VAL A 235 0.86 -8.12 -7.82
N SER A 236 -0.29 -8.48 -7.24
CA SER A 236 -1.48 -8.93 -7.99
C SER A 236 -2.11 -7.79 -8.81
N ASP A 237 -2.91 -8.14 -9.81
CA ASP A 237 -3.65 -7.16 -10.65
C ASP A 237 -4.49 -6.19 -9.80
N VAL A 238 -5.07 -6.69 -8.71
CA VAL A 238 -5.93 -5.92 -7.79
C VAL A 238 -5.09 -4.91 -7.01
N LYS A 239 -3.97 -5.34 -6.43
CA LYS A 239 -2.99 -4.46 -5.74
C LYS A 239 -2.50 -3.34 -6.67
N ARG A 240 -2.18 -3.64 -7.93
CA ARG A 240 -1.73 -2.65 -8.93
C ARG A 240 -2.80 -1.62 -9.29
N GLU A 241 -4.04 -2.07 -9.46
CA GLU A 241 -5.17 -1.17 -9.73
C GLU A 241 -5.38 -0.22 -8.55
N TRP A 242 -5.32 -0.75 -7.32
CA TRP A 242 -5.48 0.04 -6.11
C TRP A 242 -4.46 1.17 -5.99
N VAL A 243 -3.15 0.86 -6.05
CA VAL A 243 -2.11 1.91 -5.91
C VAL A 243 -2.16 2.97 -7.01
N THR A 244 -2.50 2.55 -8.24
CA THR A 244 -2.60 3.48 -9.38
C THR A 244 -3.76 4.45 -9.19
N ASN A 245 -4.84 4.02 -8.55
CA ASN A 245 -6.00 4.86 -8.28
C ASN A 245 -5.86 5.68 -6.99
N LYS A 246 -5.05 5.23 -6.03
CA LYS A 246 -4.87 5.90 -4.72
C LYS A 246 -3.77 6.96 -4.70
N LEU A 247 -2.72 6.82 -5.50
CA LEU A 247 -1.68 7.84 -5.58
C LEU A 247 -2.19 9.05 -6.37
N THR A 248 -2.35 10.18 -5.71
CA THR A 248 -2.64 11.44 -6.41
C THR A 248 -1.35 11.97 -7.01
N ILE A 249 -1.36 12.28 -8.31
CA ILE A 249 -0.21 12.84 -9.01
C ILE A 249 -0.58 14.24 -9.49
N ARG A 250 0.23 15.22 -9.12
CA ARG A 250 0.12 16.60 -9.61
C ARG A 250 1.39 17.01 -10.33
N HIS A 251 1.22 17.82 -11.36
CA HIS A 251 2.30 18.35 -12.16
C HIS A 251 2.38 19.86 -12.00
N GLU A 252 3.52 20.33 -11.51
CA GLU A 252 3.87 21.75 -11.37
C GLU A 252 5.37 21.88 -11.61
N GLU A 253 5.80 23.07 -12.04
CA GLU A 253 7.22 23.40 -12.20
C GLU A 253 7.74 24.00 -10.89
N PHE A 254 8.74 23.37 -10.28
CA PHE A 254 9.37 23.79 -9.03
C PHE A 254 10.77 23.17 -8.90
N SER A 255 11.57 23.68 -7.96
CA SER A 255 12.92 23.20 -7.67
C SER A 255 13.13 22.70 -6.24
N THR A 256 12.14 22.87 -5.36
CA THR A 256 12.20 22.40 -3.97
C THR A 256 12.04 20.89 -3.89
N ASN A 257 12.61 20.27 -2.84
CA ASN A 257 12.52 18.83 -2.64
C ASN A 257 12.35 18.49 -1.15
N PHE A 258 11.25 17.83 -0.84
CA PHE A 258 10.92 17.39 0.50
C PHE A 258 9.87 16.28 0.50
N ILE A 259 9.82 15.56 1.61
CA ILE A 259 8.62 14.79 1.99
C ILE A 259 8.03 15.37 3.25
N ALA A 260 6.71 15.36 3.33
CA ALA A 260 6.00 15.85 4.50
C ALA A 260 4.81 14.95 4.80
N ALA A 261 4.46 14.86 6.08
CA ALA A 261 3.22 14.28 6.51
C ALA A 261 2.55 15.17 7.53
N TYR A 262 1.22 15.09 7.59
CA TYR A 262 0.49 15.62 8.73
C TYR A 262 -0.62 14.65 9.15
N LYS A 263 -0.87 14.63 10.46
CA LYS A 263 -2.03 13.98 11.06
C LYS A 263 -2.52 14.90 12.17
N ASP A 264 -3.81 15.23 12.13
CA ASP A 264 -4.42 16.18 13.06
C ASP A 264 -3.69 17.54 13.07
N HIS A 265 -3.17 17.95 14.23
CA HIS A 265 -2.50 19.25 14.42
C HIS A 265 -0.97 19.20 14.29
N GLU A 266 -0.40 18.01 14.06
CA GLU A 266 1.04 17.79 13.97
C GLU A 266 1.48 17.46 12.54
N ALA A 267 2.59 18.05 12.14
CA ALA A 267 3.22 17.82 10.86
C ALA A 267 4.72 17.56 11.02
N GLU A 268 5.24 16.77 10.09
CA GLU A 268 6.65 16.43 9.99
C GLU A 268 7.12 16.71 8.58
N VAL A 269 8.30 17.31 8.43
CA VAL A 269 8.88 17.67 7.13
C VAL A 269 10.34 17.30 7.09
N LEU A 270 10.71 16.53 6.07
CA LEU A 270 12.09 16.26 5.71
C LEU A 270 12.44 17.00 4.42
N THR A 271 13.22 18.07 4.54
CA THR A 271 13.76 18.82 3.39
C THR A 271 15.13 18.30 3.02
N THR A 272 15.42 18.19 1.72
CA THR A 272 16.71 17.68 1.27
C THR A 272 17.07 18.08 -0.16
N THR A 273 18.36 18.19 -0.45
CA THR A 273 18.87 18.39 -1.82
C THR A 273 18.83 17.13 -2.67
N ALA A 274 18.67 15.95 -2.07
CA ALA A 274 18.65 14.68 -2.78
C ALA A 274 17.30 14.46 -3.47
N TYR A 275 17.23 14.42 -4.80
CA TYR A 275 16.00 14.06 -5.49
C TYR A 275 15.65 12.57 -5.32
N PHE A 276 14.39 12.20 -5.60
CA PHE A 276 13.91 10.81 -5.62
C PHE A 276 14.45 9.98 -6.81
N HIS A 277 15.75 10.06 -7.04
CA HIS A 277 16.41 9.56 -8.22
C HIS A 277 17.74 8.86 -7.89
N LYS A 278 18.07 7.80 -8.63
CA LYS A 278 19.29 6.97 -8.44
C LYS A 278 20.59 7.74 -8.34
N SER A 279 20.66 8.93 -8.94
CA SER A 279 21.84 9.80 -8.90
C SER A 279 22.25 10.20 -7.49
N HIS A 280 21.29 10.28 -6.56
CA HIS A 280 21.53 10.69 -5.17
C HIS A 280 21.71 9.51 -4.20
N PHE A 281 21.45 8.28 -4.65
CA PHE A 281 21.54 7.09 -3.80
C PHE A 281 22.71 6.19 -4.17
N ASN A 282 23.01 6.10 -5.46
CA ASN A 282 24.01 5.16 -5.98
C ASN A 282 25.41 5.79 -6.16
N PHE A 283 25.58 7.07 -5.85
CA PHE A 283 26.83 7.80 -6.02
C PHE A 283 27.14 8.65 -4.78
N ASN A 284 28.42 8.84 -4.48
CA ASN A 284 28.91 9.70 -3.39
C ASN A 284 28.66 11.17 -3.69
N GLN A 285 27.43 11.62 -3.49
CA GLN A 285 27.07 13.03 -3.51
C GLN A 285 26.89 13.54 -2.08
N LYS A 286 27.34 14.77 -1.83
CA LYS A 286 27.05 15.45 -0.57
C LYS A 286 25.66 16.04 -0.69
N ASP A 287 24.74 15.51 0.10
CA ASP A 287 23.40 16.01 0.20
C ASP A 287 23.15 16.63 1.57
N THR A 288 22.30 17.64 1.60
CA THR A 288 21.82 18.23 2.84
C THR A 288 20.44 17.68 3.16
N VAL A 289 20.19 17.42 4.44
CA VAL A 289 18.93 16.91 4.96
C VAL A 289 18.62 17.69 6.23
N THR A 290 17.35 18.05 6.40
CA THR A 290 16.84 18.64 7.64
C THR A 290 15.47 18.05 7.92
N TYR A 291 15.25 17.61 9.15
CA TYR A 291 13.99 17.08 9.61
C TYR A 291 13.40 18.03 10.66
N ASN A 292 12.14 18.40 10.51
CA ASN A 292 11.44 19.32 11.41
C ASN A 292 10.07 18.79 11.77
N LYS A 293 9.72 18.89 13.06
CA LYS A 293 8.34 18.77 13.54
C LYS A 293 7.75 20.16 13.71
N LEU A 294 6.55 20.38 13.19
CA LEU A 294 5.91 21.69 13.16
C LEU A 294 4.38 21.58 13.16
N PRO A 295 3.64 22.64 13.54
CA PRO A 295 2.19 22.62 13.49
C PRO A 295 1.65 22.47 12.06
N THR A 296 0.56 21.74 11.86
CA THR A 296 -0.07 21.55 10.53
C THR A 296 -0.35 22.87 9.80
N SER A 297 -0.67 23.95 10.53
CA SER A 297 -0.85 25.29 9.96
C SER A 297 0.41 25.85 9.31
N GLU A 298 1.59 25.58 9.88
CA GLU A 298 2.86 26.01 9.33
C GLU A 298 3.26 25.20 8.11
N LEU A 299 3.02 23.88 8.10
CA LEU A 299 3.21 23.04 6.91
C LEU A 299 2.41 23.62 5.74
N ARG A 300 1.12 23.89 5.99
CA ARG A 300 0.21 24.44 4.98
C ARG A 300 0.70 25.79 4.46
N ARG A 301 1.00 26.73 5.35
CA ARG A 301 1.39 28.09 4.98
C ARG A 301 2.75 28.15 4.28
N ASN A 302 3.74 27.43 4.81
CA ASN A 302 5.15 27.62 4.43
C ASN A 302 5.60 26.68 3.30
N TYR A 303 4.98 25.49 3.17
CA TYR A 303 5.41 24.46 2.21
C TYR A 303 4.37 24.18 1.13
N LEU A 304 3.10 24.00 1.52
CA LEU A 304 2.07 23.53 0.60
C LEU A 304 1.41 24.66 -0.20
N LEU A 305 1.09 25.78 0.43
CA LEU A 305 0.47 26.94 -0.23
C LEU A 305 1.32 27.51 -1.37
N PRO A 306 2.65 27.68 -1.25
CA PRO A 306 3.50 28.12 -2.35
C PRO A 306 3.48 27.20 -3.58
N LEU A 307 3.14 25.92 -3.37
CA LEU A 307 3.03 24.90 -4.40
C LEU A 307 1.59 24.73 -4.92
N GLY A 308 0.69 25.65 -4.58
CA GLY A 308 -0.71 25.61 -5.03
C GLY A 308 -1.51 24.48 -4.39
N PHE A 309 -1.14 24.03 -3.19
CA PHE A 309 -1.98 23.18 -2.34
C PHE A 309 -2.75 24.07 -1.35
N GLY A 310 -3.92 24.55 -1.78
CA GLY A 310 -4.83 25.36 -0.97
C GLY A 310 -5.86 26.10 -1.83
N GLU A 311 -7.09 26.24 -1.34
CA GLU A 311 -8.05 27.16 -1.94
C GLU A 311 -7.57 28.61 -1.75
N ARG A 312 -7.61 29.41 -2.82
CA ARG A 312 -7.39 30.87 -2.75
C ARG A 312 -8.58 31.56 -2.09
N ASN A 313 -8.90 31.24 -0.84
CA ASN A 313 -9.94 31.94 -0.09
C ASN A 313 -9.36 32.35 1.27
N PHE A 314 -8.77 33.54 1.29
CA PHE A 314 -8.69 34.39 2.48
C PHE A 314 -9.99 35.19 2.56
#